data_AF-A0A7C7YGR3-F1
#
_entry.id   AF-A0A7C7YGR3-F1
#
_cell.length_a   1.000
_cell.length_b   1.000
_cell.length_c   1.000
_cell.angle_alpha   90.00
_cell.angle_beta   90.00
_cell.angle_gamma   90.00
#
_symmetry.space_group_name_H-M   'P 1'
#
loop_
_entity.id
_entity.type
_entity.pdbx_description
1 polymer ?
#
loop_
_entity_poly.entity_id
_entity_poly.type
_entity_poly.pdbx_seq_one_letter_code
_entity_poly.pdbx_strand_id
1 'polypeptide(L)'
;MVENDLVEIDQVLSAEAVLIGHSAPRDPEACQRLIRRIDGVLAADRYSLVEYNCPADRIDEARGISPGFSSPTVQPLHDSGWLSVKVMVEKSEVQRVADALESLGCVAILETELRHARL
;
A
#
# COMPACT_ATOMS: atom_id res chain seq x y z
N MET A 1 14.05 -3.87 28.71
CA MET A 1 14.33 -2.80 29.69
C MET A 1 13.54 -3.02 30.97
N VAL A 2 12.22 -3.16 30.88
CA VAL A 2 11.32 -3.41 32.02
C VAL A 2 11.70 -4.66 32.82
N GLU A 3 12.09 -5.75 32.15
CA GLU A 3 12.47 -7.00 32.82
C GLU A 3 13.72 -6.88 33.72
N ASN A 4 14.52 -5.83 33.55
CA ASN A 4 15.74 -5.60 34.33
C ASN A 4 15.67 -4.27 35.11
N ASP A 5 14.49 -3.68 35.29
CA ASP A 5 14.29 -2.37 35.95
C ASP A 5 15.20 -1.24 35.41
N LEU A 6 15.53 -1.29 34.11
CA LEU A 6 16.35 -0.28 33.46
C LEU A 6 15.48 0.85 32.90
N VAL A 7 16.00 2.08 33.00
CA VAL A 7 15.38 3.29 32.44
C VAL A 7 16.21 3.84 31.29
N GLU A 8 15.53 4.32 30.24
CA GLU A 8 16.17 5.03 29.14
C GLU A 8 16.49 6.46 29.57
N ILE A 9 17.73 6.91 29.37
CA ILE A 9 18.20 8.23 29.81
C ILE A 9 18.42 9.16 28.61
N ASP A 10 18.95 8.61 27.52
CA ASP A 10 19.18 9.36 26.29
C ASP A 10 19.32 8.39 25.09
N GLN A 11 19.04 8.89 23.89
CA GLN A 11 19.16 8.14 22.63
C GLN A 11 20.40 8.61 21.86
N VAL A 12 21.40 7.73 21.77
CA VAL A 12 22.65 8.05 21.05
C VAL A 12 22.48 7.99 19.54
N LEU A 13 21.71 7.01 19.03
CA LEU A 13 21.44 6.84 17.60
C LEU A 13 20.16 6.04 17.37
N SER A 14 19.60 6.17 16.16
CA SER A 14 18.62 5.22 15.62
C SER A 14 19.31 4.36 14.57
N ALA A 15 19.02 3.07 14.54
CA ALA A 15 19.60 2.13 13.58
C ALA A 15 18.50 1.47 12.75
N GLU A 16 18.75 1.35 11.45
CA GLU A 16 17.91 0.62 10.50
C GLU A 16 18.78 -0.20 9.56
N ALA A 17 18.19 -1.21 8.92
CA ALA A 17 18.89 -1.99 7.91
C ALA A 17 19.02 -1.16 6.63
N VAL A 18 20.26 -0.98 6.14
CA VAL A 18 20.55 -0.22 4.92
C VAL A 18 21.29 -1.08 3.89
N LEU A 19 21.02 -0.85 2.61
CA LEU A 19 21.80 -1.43 1.51
C LEU A 19 23.00 -0.52 1.21
N ILE A 20 24.21 -1.05 1.36
CA ILE A 20 25.46 -0.33 1.08
C ILE A 20 26.06 -0.84 -0.23
N GLY A 21 26.47 0.08 -1.10
CA GLY A 21 27.12 -0.22 -2.38
C GLY A 21 28.40 0.59 -2.57
N HIS A 22 29.27 0.11 -3.47
CA HIS A 22 30.44 0.86 -3.89
C HIS A 22 30.05 2.01 -4.83
N SER A 23 30.69 3.18 -4.71
CA SER A 23 30.39 4.36 -5.54
C SER A 23 30.71 4.17 -7.02
N ALA A 24 31.66 3.29 -7.35
CA ALA A 24 32.00 2.86 -8.70
C ALA A 24 31.83 1.33 -8.81
N PRO A 25 30.61 0.82 -9.00
CA PRO A 25 30.37 -0.63 -9.07
C PRO A 25 30.92 -1.20 -10.38
N ARG A 26 31.41 -2.45 -10.32
CA ARG A 26 31.91 -3.18 -11.50
C ARG A 26 30.83 -3.39 -12.57
N ASP A 27 29.57 -3.55 -12.13
CA ASP A 27 28.39 -3.69 -12.99
C ASP A 27 27.28 -2.78 -12.46
N PRO A 28 27.21 -1.52 -12.93
CA PRO A 28 26.18 -0.57 -12.50
C PRO A 28 24.76 -1.04 -12.82
N GLU A 29 24.56 -1.76 -13.92
CA GLU A 29 23.22 -2.22 -14.30
C GLU A 29 22.72 -3.33 -13.38
N ALA A 30 23.59 -4.26 -12.97
CA ALA A 30 23.24 -5.29 -11.99
C ALA A 30 22.86 -4.67 -10.65
N CYS A 31 23.63 -3.68 -10.18
CA CYS A 31 23.30 -2.92 -8.98
C CYS A 31 21.91 -2.26 -9.11
N GLN A 32 21.63 -1.58 -10.22
CA GLN A 32 20.33 -0.94 -10.42
C GLN A 32 19.17 -1.95 -10.50
N ARG A 33 19.40 -3.13 -11.10
CA ARG A 33 18.40 -4.22 -11.12
C ARG A 33 18.12 -4.75 -9.70
N LEU A 34 19.13 -4.87 -8.85
CA LEU A 34 18.96 -5.28 -7.46
C LEU A 34 18.18 -4.23 -6.66
N ILE A 35 18.58 -2.96 -6.75
CA ILE A 35 17.92 -1.84 -6.06
C ILE A 35 16.42 -1.83 -6.41
N ARG A 36 16.06 -1.87 -7.70
CA ARG A 36 14.66 -1.90 -8.13
C ARG A 36 13.86 -3.10 -7.63
N ARG A 37 14.49 -4.24 -7.34
CA ARG A 37 13.81 -5.41 -6.76
C ARG A 37 13.54 -5.21 -5.28
N ILE A 38 14.49 -4.62 -4.56
CA ILE A 38 14.35 -4.29 -3.14
C ILE A 38 13.28 -3.20 -2.98
N ASP A 39 13.35 -2.13 -3.76
CA ASP A 39 12.34 -1.06 -3.77
C ASP A 39 10.94 -1.63 -3.98
N GLY A 40 10.81 -2.63 -4.86
CA GLY A 40 9.52 -3.24 -5.12
C GLY A 40 8.97 -4.08 -3.97
N VAL A 41 9.84 -4.68 -3.15
CA VAL A 41 9.43 -5.33 -1.90
C VAL A 41 9.04 -4.29 -0.86
N LEU A 42 9.82 -3.21 -0.72
CA LEU A 42 9.52 -2.12 0.22
C LEU A 42 8.20 -1.41 -0.13
N ALA A 43 7.90 -1.25 -1.42
CA ALA A 43 6.61 -0.73 -1.87
C ALA A 43 5.46 -1.67 -1.49
N ALA A 44 5.61 -2.97 -1.72
CA ALA A 44 4.60 -3.96 -1.34
C ALA A 44 4.44 -4.13 0.18
N ASP A 45 5.47 -3.79 0.95
CA ASP A 45 5.38 -3.75 2.41
C ASP A 45 4.50 -2.59 2.89
N ARG A 46 4.52 -1.44 2.19
CA ARG A 46 3.75 -0.24 2.54
C ARG A 46 2.29 -0.26 2.10
N TYR A 47 1.97 -0.94 1.00
CA TYR A 47 0.64 -0.90 0.38
C TYR A 47 -0.01 -2.28 0.32
N SER A 48 -1.34 -2.30 0.41
CA SER A 48 -2.18 -3.46 0.07
C SER A 48 -3.05 -3.14 -1.15
N LEU A 49 -3.50 -4.17 -1.85
CA LEU A 49 -4.51 -4.04 -2.89
C LEU A 49 -5.89 -4.17 -2.25
N VAL A 50 -6.76 -3.19 -2.48
CA VAL A 50 -8.16 -3.20 -2.05
C VAL A 50 -9.05 -3.34 -3.28
N GLU A 51 -10.01 -4.27 -3.23
CA GLU A 51 -11.03 -4.47 -4.25
C GLU A 51 -12.41 -4.40 -3.60
N TYR A 52 -13.37 -3.72 -4.23
CA TYR A 52 -14.71 -3.55 -3.69
C TYR A 52 -15.75 -3.31 -4.78
N ASN A 53 -17.01 -3.59 -4.48
CA ASN A 53 -18.15 -3.24 -5.34
C ASN A 53 -18.77 -1.93 -4.86
N CYS A 54 -19.02 -1.01 -5.79
CA CYS A 54 -19.56 0.31 -5.53
C CYS A 54 -20.85 0.54 -6.33
N PRO A 55 -21.90 1.12 -5.74
CA PRO A 55 -23.02 1.66 -6.51
C PRO A 55 -22.51 2.66 -7.56
N ALA A 56 -23.01 2.55 -8.79
CA ALA A 56 -22.51 3.33 -9.92
C ALA A 56 -22.72 4.85 -9.73
N ASP A 57 -23.76 5.25 -9.01
CA ASP A 57 -24.08 6.64 -8.65
C ASP A 57 -23.19 7.23 -7.55
N ARG A 58 -22.40 6.39 -6.85
CA ARG A 58 -21.50 6.78 -5.75
C ARG A 58 -20.02 6.75 -6.11
N ILE A 59 -19.67 6.43 -7.36
CA ILE A 59 -18.27 6.19 -7.75
C ILE A 59 -17.36 7.40 -7.55
N ASP A 60 -17.85 8.62 -7.78
CA ASP A 60 -17.03 9.82 -7.64
C ASP A 60 -16.72 10.13 -6.17
N GLU A 61 -17.66 9.85 -5.26
CA GLU A 61 -17.41 9.92 -3.81
C GLU A 61 -16.41 8.84 -3.37
N ALA A 62 -16.57 7.60 -3.85
CA ALA A 62 -15.68 6.49 -3.54
C ALA A 62 -14.23 6.75 -4.03
N ARG A 63 -14.07 7.39 -5.19
CA ARG A 63 -12.76 7.84 -5.72
C ARG A 63 -12.06 8.84 -4.81
N GLY A 64 -12.83 9.69 -4.12
CA GLY A 64 -12.29 10.62 -3.12
C GLY A 64 -11.77 9.91 -1.87
N ILE A 65 -12.42 8.82 -1.47
CA ILE A 65 -12.02 8.00 -0.31
C ILE A 65 -10.77 7.18 -0.62
N SER A 66 -10.73 6.54 -1.79
CA SER A 66 -9.62 5.70 -2.23
C SER A 66 -9.08 6.15 -3.60
N PRO A 67 -8.31 7.25 -3.66
CA PRO A 67 -7.77 7.78 -4.91
C PRO A 67 -6.65 6.90 -5.50
N GLY A 68 -6.04 6.05 -4.66
CA GLY A 68 -4.98 5.13 -5.05
C GLY A 68 -3.61 5.76 -5.22
N PHE A 69 -2.62 4.93 -5.57
CA PHE A 69 -1.27 5.38 -5.90
C PHE A 69 -1.21 6.14 -7.23
N SER A 70 -2.04 5.77 -8.21
CA SER A 70 -2.15 6.47 -9.49
C SER A 70 -3.60 6.84 -9.78
N SER A 71 -4.43 5.83 -10.09
CA SER A 71 -5.87 5.98 -10.30
C SER A 71 -6.54 4.63 -10.07
N PRO A 72 -7.73 4.58 -9.46
CA PRO A 72 -8.45 3.33 -9.27
C PRO A 72 -8.86 2.73 -10.62
N THR A 73 -8.69 1.42 -10.76
CA THR A 73 -9.28 0.67 -11.87
C THR A 73 -10.76 0.51 -11.60
N VAL A 74 -11.61 0.89 -12.54
CA VAL A 74 -13.07 0.81 -12.41
C VAL A 74 -13.64 0.00 -13.56
N GLN A 75 -14.42 -1.03 -13.26
CA GLN A 75 -15.01 -1.94 -14.24
C GLN A 75 -16.52 -2.11 -13.98
N PRO A 76 -17.38 -2.04 -15.00
CA PRO A 76 -18.80 -2.35 -14.83
C PRO A 76 -19.02 -3.83 -14.51
N LEU A 77 -19.99 -4.11 -13.63
CA LEU A 77 -20.45 -5.47 -13.37
C LEU A 77 -21.61 -5.86 -14.28
N HIS A 78 -22.09 -7.10 -14.15
CA HIS A 78 -23.24 -7.59 -14.92
C HIS A 78 -24.52 -6.80 -14.61
N ASP A 79 -24.73 -6.49 -13.33
CA ASP A 79 -25.73 -5.50 -12.91
C ASP A 79 -25.15 -4.10 -13.14
N SER A 80 -25.77 -3.34 -14.05
CA SER A 80 -25.33 -2.00 -14.42
C SER A 80 -25.41 -0.98 -13.28
N GLY A 81 -26.11 -1.30 -12.19
CA GLY A 81 -26.12 -0.49 -10.97
C GLY A 81 -24.80 -0.53 -10.20
N TRP A 82 -23.85 -1.40 -10.55
CA TRP A 82 -22.64 -1.65 -9.79
C TRP A 82 -21.36 -1.59 -10.62
N LEU A 83 -20.29 -1.16 -9.95
CA LEU A 83 -18.93 -1.11 -10.46
C LEU A 83 -18.01 -1.90 -9.52
N SER A 84 -17.08 -2.68 -10.07
CA SER A 84 -15.93 -3.17 -9.32
C SER A 84 -14.81 -2.13 -9.39
N VAL A 85 -14.21 -1.85 -8.23
CA VAL A 85 -13.11 -0.93 -8.08
C VAL A 85 -11.92 -1.65 -7.48
N LYS A 86 -10.74 -1.44 -8.06
CA LYS A 86 -9.46 -2.02 -7.62
C LYS A 86 -8.41 -0.93 -7.47
N VAL A 87 -7.80 -0.84 -6.29
CA VAL A 87 -6.94 0.29 -5.92
C VAL A 87 -5.90 -0.09 -4.87
N MET A 88 -4.71 0.53 -4.93
CA MET A 88 -3.69 0.38 -3.88
C MET A 88 -3.93 1.38 -2.74
N VAL A 89 -3.88 0.92 -1.50
CA VAL A 89 -4.09 1.73 -0.29
C VAL A 89 -2.94 1.45 0.68
N GLU A 90 -2.47 2.48 1.41
CA GLU A 90 -1.47 2.28 2.47
C GLU A 90 -2.03 1.37 3.55
N LYS A 91 -1.24 0.38 4.00
CA LYS A 91 -1.71 -0.64 4.96
C LYS A 91 -2.28 -0.04 6.25
N SER A 92 -1.69 1.05 6.72
CA SER A 92 -2.16 1.78 7.91
C SER A 92 -3.55 2.40 7.73
N GLU A 93 -3.97 2.66 6.50
CA GLU A 93 -5.22 3.35 6.17
C GLU A 93 -6.33 2.38 5.73
N VAL A 94 -6.02 1.11 5.48
CA VAL A 94 -6.97 0.15 4.88
C VAL A 94 -8.26 0.06 5.68
N GLN A 95 -8.19 -0.06 7.01
CA GLN A 95 -9.38 -0.21 7.84
C GLN A 95 -10.24 1.06 7.81
N ARG A 96 -9.63 2.24 7.91
CA ARG A 96 -10.33 3.53 7.81
C ARG A 96 -11.01 3.71 6.44
N VAL A 97 -10.34 3.29 5.37
CA VAL A 97 -10.87 3.32 4.01
C VAL A 97 -12.03 2.34 3.86
N ALA A 98 -11.91 1.12 4.40
CA ALA A 98 -12.97 0.12 4.37
C ALA A 98 -14.24 0.62 5.08
N ASP A 99 -14.13 1.18 6.29
CA ASP A 99 -15.27 1.72 7.04
C ASP A 99 -15.96 2.87 6.27
N ALA A 100 -15.17 3.75 5.64
CA ALA A 100 -15.69 4.87 4.86
C ALA A 100 -16.40 4.41 3.58
N LEU A 101 -15.86 3.39 2.89
CA LEU A 101 -16.49 2.79 1.72
C LEU A 101 -17.78 2.04 2.09
N GLU A 102 -17.78 1.29 3.20
CA GLU A 102 -18.98 0.61 3.70
C GLU A 102 -20.08 1.61 4.04
N SER A 103 -19.73 2.72 4.71
CA SER A 103 -20.66 3.80 5.03
C SER A 103 -21.28 4.47 3.79
N LEU A 104 -20.59 4.43 2.65
CA LEU A 104 -21.06 4.93 1.36
C LEU A 104 -21.97 3.92 0.63
N GLY A 105 -22.08 2.69 1.13
CA GLY A 105 -22.86 1.60 0.53
C GLY A 105 -22.04 0.70 -0.40
N CYS A 106 -20.71 0.80 -0.39
CA CYS A 106 -19.85 -0.19 -1.03
C CYS A 106 -19.91 -1.51 -0.27
N VAL A 107 -19.74 -2.63 -0.98
CA VAL A 107 -19.82 -3.98 -0.43
C VAL A 107 -18.69 -4.86 -0.98
N ALA A 108 -18.51 -6.03 -0.35
CA ALA A 108 -17.45 -6.98 -0.74
C ALA A 108 -16.07 -6.32 -0.80
N ILE A 109 -15.72 -5.55 0.24
CA ILE A 109 -14.43 -4.90 0.38
C ILE A 109 -13.41 -5.94 0.82
N LEU A 110 -12.41 -6.19 -0.04
CA LEU A 110 -11.41 -7.24 0.13
C LEU A 110 -10.03 -6.60 0.12
N GLU A 111 -9.20 -7.00 1.09
CA GLU A 111 -7.77 -6.68 1.11
C GLU A 111 -6.96 -7.89 0.59
N THR A 112 -5.98 -7.62 -0.27
CA THR A 112 -4.99 -8.60 -0.71
C THR A 112 -3.58 -8.06 -0.47
N GLU A 113 -2.78 -8.82 0.25
CA GLU A 113 -1.37 -8.50 0.46
C GLU A 113 -0.58 -8.55 -0.86
N LEU A 114 0.29 -7.55 -1.04
CA LEU A 114 1.25 -7.53 -2.13
C LEU A 114 2.57 -8.13 -1.65
N ARG A 115 3.21 -8.95 -2.49
CA ARG A 115 4.58 -9.45 -2.24
C ARG A 115 5.66 -8.62 -2.93
N HIS A 116 5.31 -7.94 -4.01
CA HIS A 116 6.22 -7.09 -4.78
C HIS A 116 5.40 -6.18 -5.71
N ALA A 117 5.73 -4.89 -5.77
CA ALA A 117 5.09 -3.91 -6.65
C ALA A 117 6.15 -3.01 -7.30
N ARG A 118 6.02 -2.70 -8.59
CA ARG A 118 6.86 -1.65 -9.23
C ARG A 118 5.99 -0.44 -9.48
N LEU A 119 6.40 0.67 -8.91
CA LEU A 119 5.68 1.94 -8.91
C LEU A 119 6.47 2.97 -9.72
#